data_AF-A0A7W0SUX4-F1
#
_entry.id   AF-A0A7W0SUX4-F1
#
_cell.length_a   1.000
_cell.length_b   1.000
_cell.length_c   1.000
_cell.angle_alpha   90.00
_cell.angle_beta   90.00
_cell.angle_gamma   90.00
#
_symmetry.space_group_name_H-M   'P 1'
#
loop_
_entity.id
_entity.type
_entity.pdbx_description
1 polymer ?
#
loop_
_entity_poly.entity_id
_entity_poly.type
_entity_poly.pdbx_seq_one_letter_code
_entity_poly.pdbx_strand_id
1 'polypeptide(L)'
;MHRVRPRGGIIPEYLLYAVMWLSQTNAFEPHVTGSTIKHLPQEDLRMLRVPLPPLNEQRRVVAAIEEQFSHLDAADASLAAAARRLEALRSASLAAAMKGSWDERPWSEVILSLRNGVFVSRHAATPPGTAIFRISAVRPLALNVDDIRYASLAESEASDYLVNEGDLLFTRYSGNPDLVGACARVPKLPQPTLHPDKLIRVVVDRAQVDPAFVAIACATGRASEAIRARRKTTAGQVGIAGAQLKSVPVPVPPLEEQRRIVAEVEARLSALDALRASIERAQRRSKALRAAVLARAFTGELVPQDPGDEPANVLLDCIRAPAALSKQQDILLYRQA
;
A
#
# COMPACT_ATOMS: atom_id res chain seq x y z
N MET A 1 -24.81 -2.19 13.30
CA MET A 1 -24.26 -3.56 13.34
C MET A 1 -25.42 -4.51 13.62
N HIS A 2 -25.64 -5.51 12.77
CA HIS A 2 -26.71 -6.50 12.96
C HIS A 2 -26.16 -7.77 13.60
N ARG A 3 -26.91 -8.36 14.54
CA ARG A 3 -26.62 -9.70 15.09
C ARG A 3 -27.63 -10.68 14.51
N VAL A 4 -27.14 -11.70 13.81
CA VAL A 4 -27.97 -12.77 13.26
C VAL A 4 -27.75 -14.03 14.10
N ARG A 5 -28.84 -14.69 14.48
CA ARG A 5 -28.82 -16.02 15.08
C ARG A 5 -29.60 -16.96 14.18
N PRO A 6 -28.97 -17.99 13.60
CA PRO A 6 -29.69 -18.98 12.80
C PRO A 6 -30.75 -19.71 13.64
N ARG A 7 -31.85 -20.13 13.01
CA ARG A 7 -32.82 -21.07 13.60
C ARG A 7 -32.26 -22.50 13.56
N GLY A 8 -32.92 -23.43 14.25
CA GLY A 8 -32.63 -24.86 14.13
C GLY A 8 -32.65 -25.30 12.66
N GLY A 9 -31.70 -26.15 12.26
CA GLY A 9 -31.54 -26.57 10.86
C GLY A 9 -30.54 -25.73 10.04
N ILE A 10 -29.98 -24.64 10.56
CA ILE A 10 -28.99 -23.83 9.83
C ILE A 10 -27.66 -23.79 10.60
N ILE A 11 -26.58 -24.23 9.96
CA ILE A 11 -25.24 -24.15 10.52
C ILE A 11 -24.75 -22.69 10.50
N PRO A 12 -24.27 -22.12 11.62
CA PRO A 12 -23.81 -20.73 11.67
C PRO A 12 -22.71 -20.41 10.64
N GLU A 13 -21.74 -21.31 10.49
CA GLU A 13 -20.63 -21.19 9.54
C GLU A 13 -21.15 -21.24 8.09
N TYR A 14 -22.13 -22.10 7.80
CA TYR A 14 -22.77 -22.14 6.49
C TYR A 14 -23.45 -20.80 6.17
N LEU A 15 -24.21 -20.25 7.12
CA LEU A 15 -24.88 -18.96 6.94
C LEU A 15 -23.87 -17.82 6.75
N LEU A 16 -22.76 -17.83 7.49
CA LEU A 16 -21.68 -16.87 7.30
C LEU A 16 -21.15 -16.91 5.87
N TYR A 17 -20.80 -18.09 5.36
CA TYR A 17 -20.30 -18.24 4.00
C TYR A 17 -21.32 -17.89 2.93
N ALA A 18 -22.60 -18.20 3.17
CA ALA A 18 -23.66 -17.84 2.25
C ALA A 18 -23.82 -16.31 2.15
N VAL A 19 -23.76 -15.61 3.29
CA VAL A 19 -23.76 -14.14 3.34
C VAL A 19 -22.51 -13.56 2.67
N MET A 20 -21.33 -14.15 2.90
CA MET A 20 -20.09 -13.74 2.23
C MET A 20 -20.16 -13.92 0.71
N TRP A 21 -20.76 -15.01 0.22
CA TRP A 21 -21.01 -15.22 -1.20
C TRP A 21 -22.01 -14.20 -1.76
N LEU A 22 -23.14 -13.98 -1.09
CA LEU A 22 -24.14 -12.98 -1.49
C LEU A 22 -23.55 -11.56 -1.56
N SER A 23 -22.57 -11.23 -0.72
CA SER A 23 -21.88 -9.93 -0.75
C SER A 23 -21.03 -9.71 -2.01
N GLN A 24 -20.72 -10.79 -2.73
CA GLN A 24 -19.99 -10.76 -4.00
C GLN A 24 -20.94 -10.77 -5.21
N THR A 25 -22.23 -10.98 -4.98
CA THR A 25 -23.27 -10.87 -6.00
C THR A 25 -24.03 -9.55 -5.83
N ASN A 26 -24.98 -9.28 -6.72
CA ASN A 26 -25.83 -8.09 -6.61
C ASN A 26 -26.97 -8.25 -5.59
N ALA A 27 -26.94 -9.31 -4.76
CA ALA A 27 -28.04 -9.66 -3.86
C ALA A 27 -28.32 -8.60 -2.78
N PHE A 28 -27.33 -7.81 -2.36
CA PHE A 28 -27.53 -6.76 -1.36
C PHE A 28 -27.96 -5.42 -1.97
N GLU A 29 -27.68 -5.15 -3.24
CA GLU A 29 -27.92 -3.83 -3.85
C GLU A 29 -29.39 -3.36 -3.77
N PRO A 30 -30.41 -4.22 -3.94
CA PRO A 30 -31.82 -3.83 -3.78
C PRO A 30 -32.22 -3.51 -2.33
N HIS A 31 -31.41 -3.92 -1.35
CA HIS A 31 -31.69 -3.84 0.08
C HIS A 31 -30.89 -2.74 0.78
N VAL A 32 -30.00 -2.08 0.04
CA VAL A 32 -29.12 -1.04 0.57
C VAL A 32 -29.70 0.34 0.24
N THR A 33 -29.76 1.20 1.26
CA THR A 33 -30.29 2.56 1.20
C THR A 33 -29.17 3.58 1.42
N GLY A 34 -29.34 4.81 0.93
CA GLY A 34 -28.38 5.91 1.12
C GLY A 34 -27.31 6.00 0.03
N SER A 35 -27.09 7.20 -0.49
CA SER A 35 -26.17 7.48 -1.60
C SER A 35 -24.72 7.71 -1.17
N THR A 36 -24.51 8.31 0.01
CA THR A 36 -23.17 8.61 0.56
C THR A 36 -22.71 7.56 1.56
N ILE A 37 -23.62 7.07 2.41
CA ILE A 37 -23.38 5.98 3.36
C ILE A 37 -24.44 4.92 3.09
N LYS A 38 -23.99 3.77 2.60
CA LYS A 38 -24.82 2.61 2.33
C LYS A 38 -25.27 1.98 3.66
N HIS A 39 -26.58 1.93 3.91
CA HIS A 39 -27.20 1.31 5.07
C HIS A 39 -28.05 0.11 4.65
N LEU A 40 -27.95 -0.98 5.39
CA LEU A 40 -28.81 -2.16 5.23
C LEU A 40 -29.77 -2.22 6.42
N PRO A 41 -31.05 -1.85 6.29
CA PRO A 41 -32.02 -1.93 7.38
C PRO A 41 -32.24 -3.37 7.86
N GLN A 42 -32.66 -3.53 9.13
CA GLN A 42 -32.89 -4.87 9.69
C GLN A 42 -34.03 -5.61 8.98
N GLU A 43 -35.06 -4.87 8.55
CA GLU A 43 -36.20 -5.43 7.82
C GLU A 43 -35.77 -5.95 6.45
N ASP A 44 -34.94 -5.20 5.74
CA ASP A 44 -34.38 -5.61 4.46
C ASP A 44 -33.42 -6.79 4.59
N LEU A 45 -32.61 -6.84 5.66
CA LEU A 45 -31.76 -7.99 5.94
C LEU A 45 -32.57 -9.28 6.15
N ARG A 46 -33.79 -9.21 6.70
CA ARG A 46 -34.69 -10.38 6.86
C ARG A 46 -35.26 -10.87 5.53
N MET A 47 -35.28 -10.02 4.51
CA MET A 47 -35.80 -10.37 3.18
C MET A 47 -34.74 -11.04 2.30
N LEU A 48 -33.47 -11.05 2.72
CA LEU A 48 -32.38 -11.67 1.99
C LEU A 48 -32.63 -13.17 1.82
N ARG A 49 -32.66 -13.63 0.56
CA ARG A 49 -32.83 -15.05 0.24
C ARG A 49 -31.48 -15.75 0.30
N VAL A 50 -31.40 -16.82 1.08
CA VAL A 50 -30.20 -17.63 1.26
C VAL A 50 -30.52 -19.06 0.80
N PRO A 51 -29.65 -19.71 -0.02
CA PRO A 51 -29.81 -21.12 -0.34
C PRO A 51 -29.77 -21.94 0.94
N LEU A 52 -30.65 -22.94 1.05
CA LEU A 52 -30.79 -23.69 2.28
C LEU A 52 -30.94 -25.20 1.99
N PRO A 53 -29.80 -25.88 1.78
CA PRO A 53 -29.77 -27.32 1.55
C PRO A 53 -29.94 -28.10 2.88
N PRO A 54 -30.17 -29.43 2.80
CA PRO A 54 -30.21 -30.32 3.97
C PRO A 54 -29.00 -30.18 4.90
N LEU A 55 -29.14 -30.54 6.19
CA LEU A 55 -28.05 -30.32 7.16
C LEU A 55 -26.76 -31.03 6.79
N ASN A 56 -26.85 -32.24 6.24
CA ASN A 56 -25.67 -33.01 5.82
C ASN A 56 -24.93 -32.32 4.66
N GLU A 57 -25.66 -31.78 3.69
CA GLU A 57 -25.07 -30.99 2.61
C GLU A 57 -24.45 -29.70 3.15
N GLN A 58 -25.11 -28.98 4.08
CA GLN A 58 -24.52 -27.81 4.73
C GLN A 58 -23.18 -28.16 5.41
N ARG A 59 -23.09 -29.29 6.12
CA ARG A 59 -21.84 -29.77 6.76
C ARG A 59 -20.75 -30.03 5.73
N ARG A 60 -21.07 -30.72 4.63
CA ARG A 60 -20.08 -31.01 3.57
C ARG A 60 -19.60 -29.74 2.88
N VAL A 61 -20.51 -28.79 2.60
CA VAL A 61 -20.16 -27.49 2.02
C VAL A 61 -19.23 -26.71 2.95
N VAL A 62 -19.55 -26.61 4.24
CA VAL A 62 -18.69 -25.94 5.23
C VAL A 62 -17.32 -26.61 5.29
N ALA A 63 -17.27 -27.95 5.39
CA ALA A 63 -16.00 -28.67 5.46
C ALA A 63 -15.13 -28.42 4.22
N ALA A 64 -15.72 -28.44 3.01
CA ALA A 64 -14.99 -28.18 1.78
C ALA A 64 -14.49 -26.73 1.67
N ILE A 65 -15.30 -25.74 2.10
CA ILE A 65 -14.86 -24.33 2.14
C ILE A 65 -13.70 -24.16 3.11
N GLU A 66 -13.84 -24.67 4.34
CA GLU A 66 -12.82 -24.55 5.40
C GLU A 66 -11.50 -25.20 5.00
N GLU A 67 -11.54 -26.38 4.37
CA GLU A 67 -10.35 -27.03 3.83
C GLU A 67 -9.62 -26.12 2.83
N GLN A 68 -10.32 -25.58 1.84
CA GLN A 68 -9.71 -24.70 0.84
C GLN A 68 -9.25 -23.37 1.44
N PHE A 69 -10.01 -22.80 2.38
CA PHE A 69 -9.66 -21.54 3.04
C PHE A 69 -8.43 -21.70 3.92
N SER A 70 -8.26 -22.84 4.60
CA SER A 70 -7.07 -23.12 5.39
C SER A 70 -5.78 -23.09 4.54
N HIS A 71 -5.83 -23.63 3.32
CA HIS A 71 -4.71 -23.56 2.37
C HIS A 71 -4.43 -22.11 1.92
N LEU A 72 -5.49 -21.33 1.67
CA LEU A 72 -5.37 -19.93 1.27
C LEU A 72 -4.84 -19.05 2.40
N ASP A 73 -5.24 -19.32 3.65
CA ASP A 73 -4.71 -18.64 4.84
C ASP A 73 -3.21 -18.90 5.01
N ALA A 74 -2.78 -20.17 4.85
CA ALA A 74 -1.37 -20.53 4.90
C ALA A 74 -0.55 -19.86 3.78
N ALA A 75 -1.12 -19.77 2.56
CA ALA A 75 -0.51 -19.07 1.44
C ALA A 75 -0.40 -17.56 1.71
N ASP A 76 -1.45 -16.93 2.20
CA ASP A 76 -1.49 -15.50 2.52
C ASP A 76 -0.49 -15.16 3.64
N ALA A 77 -0.37 -16.00 4.67
CA ALA A 77 0.63 -15.85 5.73
C ALA A 77 2.06 -15.93 5.18
N SER A 78 2.31 -16.87 4.26
CA SER A 78 3.61 -17.03 3.58
C SER A 78 3.94 -15.82 2.70
N LEU A 79 2.96 -15.31 1.95
CA LEU A 79 3.11 -14.10 1.13
C LEU A 79 3.38 -12.86 1.99
N ALA A 80 2.68 -12.71 3.13
CA ALA A 80 2.92 -11.63 4.06
C ALA A 80 4.33 -11.69 4.68
N ALA A 81 4.80 -12.89 5.03
CA ALA A 81 6.17 -13.09 5.49
C ALA A 81 7.21 -12.76 4.40
N ALA A 82 6.95 -13.17 3.15
CA ALA A 82 7.81 -12.85 2.01
C ALA A 82 7.91 -11.34 1.78
N ALA A 83 6.79 -10.61 1.86
CA ALA A 83 6.77 -9.15 1.72
C ALA A 83 7.63 -8.46 2.79
N ARG A 84 7.53 -8.89 4.06
CA ARG A 84 8.38 -8.35 5.14
C ARG A 84 9.87 -8.63 4.91
N ARG A 85 10.21 -9.84 4.47
CA ARG A 85 11.60 -10.21 4.16
C ARG A 85 12.15 -9.40 2.98
N LEU A 86 11.32 -9.06 2.01
CA LEU A 86 11.70 -8.27 0.85
C LEU A 86 12.11 -6.84 1.25
N GLU A 87 11.36 -6.20 2.15
CA GLU A 87 11.71 -4.87 2.68
C GLU A 87 13.00 -4.89 3.51
N ALA A 88 13.21 -5.94 4.30
CA ALA A 88 14.47 -6.14 5.02
C ALA A 88 15.65 -6.35 4.05
N LEU A 89 15.46 -7.15 3.00
CA LEU A 89 16.47 -7.40 1.98
C LEU A 89 16.80 -6.13 1.18
N ARG A 90 15.81 -5.29 0.88
CA ARG A 90 16.02 -3.97 0.26
C ARG A 90 16.93 -3.11 1.12
N SER A 91 16.60 -2.99 2.41
CA SER A 91 17.39 -2.19 3.36
C SER A 91 18.81 -2.73 3.52
N ALA A 92 18.98 -4.05 3.62
CA ALA A 92 20.27 -4.70 3.73
C ALA A 92 21.13 -4.54 2.46
N SER A 93 20.51 -4.62 1.28
CA SER A 93 21.20 -4.45 -0.02
C SER A 93 21.75 -3.03 -0.17
N LEU A 94 20.97 -2.02 0.21
CA LEU A 94 21.42 -0.63 0.23
C LEU A 94 22.56 -0.44 1.22
N ALA A 95 22.40 -0.94 2.46
CA ALA A 95 23.44 -0.84 3.48
C ALA A 95 24.75 -1.53 3.04
N ALA A 96 24.68 -2.71 2.42
CA ALA A 96 25.84 -3.43 1.92
C ALA A 96 26.59 -2.65 0.83
N ALA A 97 25.86 -1.99 -0.07
CA ALA A 97 26.45 -1.15 -1.12
C ALA A 97 27.21 0.07 -0.56
N MET A 98 26.90 0.49 0.67
CA MET A 98 27.49 1.66 1.34
C MET A 98 28.53 1.31 2.41
N LYS A 99 29.06 0.07 2.44
CA LYS A 99 30.06 -0.37 3.45
C LYS A 99 31.51 0.04 3.16
N GLY A 100 31.78 0.82 2.12
CA GLY A 100 33.13 1.26 1.80
C GLY A 100 33.69 2.28 2.80
N SER A 101 35.02 2.36 2.88
CA SER A 101 35.72 3.41 3.62
C SER A 101 36.08 4.52 2.64
N TRP A 102 35.28 5.58 2.63
CA TRP A 102 35.47 6.72 1.73
C TRP A 102 35.62 8.01 2.53
N ASP A 103 36.30 8.98 1.92
CA ASP A 103 36.32 10.34 2.43
C ASP A 103 34.89 10.88 2.48
N GLU A 104 34.55 11.52 3.60
CA GLU A 104 33.27 12.17 3.77
C GLU A 104 33.44 13.68 3.66
N ARG A 105 32.59 14.30 2.85
CA ARG A 105 32.54 15.76 2.71
C ARG A 105 31.16 16.26 3.08
N PRO A 106 31.04 17.45 3.68
CA PRO A 106 29.75 18.07 3.87
C PRO A 106 29.11 18.35 2.51
N TRP A 107 27.77 18.23 2.44
CA TRP A 107 26.99 18.54 1.25
C TRP A 107 27.37 19.87 0.59
N SER A 108 27.71 20.90 1.38
CA SER A 108 28.12 22.21 0.88
C SER A 108 29.31 22.19 -0.08
N GLU A 109 30.17 21.16 -0.04
CA GLU A 109 31.35 21.04 -0.90
C GLU A 109 31.07 20.29 -2.20
N VAL A 110 29.96 19.54 -2.26
CA VAL A 110 29.60 18.67 -3.41
C VAL A 110 28.33 19.14 -4.14
N ILE A 111 27.83 20.34 -3.83
CA ILE A 111 26.67 20.94 -4.49
C ILE A 111 26.96 22.27 -5.14
N LEU A 112 26.28 22.50 -6.26
CA LEU A 112 26.25 23.75 -7.00
C LEU A 112 25.10 24.64 -6.54
N SER A 113 23.95 24.05 -6.17
CA SER A 113 22.83 24.83 -5.64
C SER A 113 21.92 24.03 -4.70
N LEU A 114 21.26 24.76 -3.79
CA LEU A 114 20.20 24.25 -2.92
C LEU A 114 19.10 25.32 -2.86
N ARG A 115 17.87 24.96 -3.23
CA ARG A 115 16.74 25.89 -3.29
C ARG A 115 15.47 25.24 -2.74
N ASN A 116 14.73 25.99 -1.93
CA ASN A 116 13.39 25.59 -1.50
C ASN A 116 12.40 25.86 -2.63
N GLY A 117 11.36 25.03 -2.73
CA GLY A 117 10.34 25.22 -3.75
C GLY A 117 9.40 26.39 -3.52
N VAL A 118 8.46 26.55 -4.45
CA VAL A 118 7.48 27.64 -4.44
C VAL A 118 6.25 27.28 -3.63
N PHE A 119 5.73 28.24 -2.87
CA PHE A 119 4.41 28.12 -2.24
C PHE A 119 3.33 28.53 -3.26
N VAL A 120 2.37 27.64 -3.52
CA VAL A 120 1.29 27.88 -4.47
C VAL A 120 -0.05 27.93 -3.73
N SER A 121 -0.61 29.14 -3.62
CA SER A 121 -1.89 29.42 -2.95
C SER A 121 -3.12 29.08 -3.79
N ARG A 122 -3.03 29.19 -5.13
CA ARG A 122 -4.11 28.88 -6.09
C ARG A 122 -3.76 27.66 -6.93
N HIS A 123 -4.51 26.57 -6.74
CA HIS A 123 -4.42 25.37 -7.58
C HIS A 123 -5.32 25.55 -8.81
N ALA A 124 -4.79 25.26 -9.99
CA ALA A 124 -5.62 25.21 -11.20
C ALA A 124 -6.29 23.83 -11.30
N ALA A 125 -7.58 23.80 -11.64
CA ALA A 125 -8.37 22.56 -11.75
C ALA A 125 -7.97 21.72 -12.98
N THR A 126 -7.28 22.32 -13.95
CA THR A 126 -6.94 21.72 -15.24
C THR A 126 -5.83 22.55 -15.89
N PRO A 127 -5.08 22.01 -16.89
CA PRO A 127 -4.33 22.85 -17.81
C PRO A 127 -5.25 23.96 -18.39
N PRO A 128 -4.80 25.21 -18.53
CA PRO A 128 -3.42 25.67 -18.56
C PRO A 128 -2.86 26.06 -17.18
N GLY A 129 -1.76 25.43 -16.80
CA GLY A 129 -0.95 25.74 -15.62
C GLY A 129 0.36 24.94 -15.66
N THR A 130 1.39 25.39 -14.96
CA THR A 130 2.67 24.65 -14.91
C THR A 130 2.55 23.50 -13.93
N ALA A 131 2.99 22.30 -14.31
CA ALA A 131 2.95 21.16 -13.40
C ALA A 131 3.83 21.41 -12.18
N ILE A 132 3.39 20.92 -11.03
CA ILE A 132 4.12 20.97 -9.78
C ILE A 132 3.95 19.66 -9.05
N PHE A 133 5.04 19.09 -8.53
CA PHE A 133 4.98 17.87 -7.76
C PHE A 133 4.14 18.03 -6.49
N ARG A 134 3.44 16.97 -6.11
CA ARG A 134 2.97 16.83 -4.73
C ARG A 134 4.13 16.36 -3.85
N ILE A 135 4.05 16.65 -2.55
CA ILE A 135 5.06 16.14 -1.59
C ILE A 135 5.10 14.61 -1.62
N SER A 136 3.94 13.99 -1.83
CA SER A 136 3.77 12.54 -1.93
C SER A 136 4.49 11.94 -3.14
N ALA A 137 4.92 12.72 -4.12
CA ALA A 137 5.67 12.25 -5.27
C ALA A 137 7.06 11.72 -4.88
N VAL A 138 7.67 12.28 -3.84
CA VAL A 138 9.04 11.93 -3.41
C VAL A 138 9.00 10.80 -2.38
N ARG A 139 9.68 9.71 -2.69
CA ARG A 139 9.97 8.59 -1.80
C ARG A 139 11.48 8.31 -1.80
N PRO A 140 12.01 7.58 -0.80
CA PRO A 140 13.41 7.19 -0.82
C PRO A 140 13.77 6.48 -2.14
N LEU A 141 14.69 7.06 -2.90
CA LEU A 141 15.19 6.59 -4.20
C LEU A 141 14.17 6.62 -5.36
N ALA A 142 12.96 7.13 -5.16
CA ALA A 142 11.91 7.06 -6.17
C ALA A 142 11.12 8.37 -6.25
N LEU A 143 10.93 8.86 -7.48
CA LEU A 143 10.07 10.00 -7.78
C LEU A 143 8.90 9.52 -8.65
N ASN A 144 7.67 9.65 -8.15
CA ASN A 144 6.49 9.44 -8.96
C ASN A 144 6.24 10.66 -9.84
N VAL A 145 6.54 10.52 -11.14
CA VAL A 145 6.41 11.62 -12.12
C VAL A 145 4.95 12.01 -12.39
N ASP A 146 4.00 11.12 -12.10
CA ASP A 146 2.57 11.34 -12.33
C ASP A 146 1.87 11.98 -11.12
N ASP A 147 2.50 11.99 -9.95
CA ASP A 147 1.93 12.59 -8.72
C ASP A 147 2.14 14.11 -8.70
N ILE A 148 1.44 14.76 -9.62
CA ILE A 148 1.49 16.20 -9.86
C ILE A 148 0.14 16.88 -9.59
N ARG A 149 0.18 18.20 -9.60
CA ARG A 149 -0.97 19.11 -9.73
C ARG A 149 -0.55 20.30 -10.58
N TYR A 150 -1.45 21.24 -10.85
CA TYR A 150 -1.15 22.42 -11.66
C TYR A 150 -1.12 23.69 -10.81
N ALA A 151 -0.08 24.49 -11.01
CA ALA A 151 0.11 25.80 -10.41
C ALA A 151 -0.13 26.90 -11.44
N SER A 152 -0.83 27.95 -11.03
CA SER A 152 -0.96 29.19 -11.81
C SER A 152 0.13 30.17 -11.37
N LEU A 153 1.27 30.16 -12.05
CA LEU A 153 2.42 31.04 -11.81
C LEU A 153 2.79 31.74 -13.14
N ALA A 154 3.28 32.97 -13.06
CA ALA A 154 3.87 33.62 -14.23
C ALA A 154 5.15 32.87 -14.66
N GLU A 155 5.43 32.82 -15.96
CA GLU A 155 6.58 32.07 -16.50
C GLU A 155 7.92 32.53 -15.90
N SER A 156 8.09 33.83 -15.68
CA SER A 156 9.28 34.41 -15.05
C SER A 156 9.51 33.89 -13.63
N GLU A 157 8.45 33.80 -12.83
CA GLU A 157 8.49 33.27 -11.45
C GLU A 157 8.70 31.75 -11.43
N ALA A 158 8.17 31.03 -12.43
CA ALA A 158 8.24 29.58 -12.52
C ALA A 158 9.65 29.07 -12.83
N SER A 159 10.42 29.79 -13.66
CA SER A 159 11.74 29.38 -14.17
C SER A 159 12.70 28.92 -13.07
N ASP A 160 12.74 29.65 -11.96
CA ASP A 160 13.61 29.43 -10.81
C ASP A 160 13.31 28.12 -10.04
N TYR A 161 12.08 27.61 -10.14
CA TYR A 161 11.60 26.44 -9.41
C TYR A 161 11.40 25.20 -10.28
N LEU A 162 11.74 25.26 -11.56
CA LEU A 162 11.75 24.08 -12.42
C LEU A 162 12.81 23.09 -11.94
N VAL A 163 12.53 21.81 -12.09
CA VAL A 163 13.52 20.76 -11.88
C VAL A 163 14.00 20.20 -13.20
N ASN A 164 15.28 19.86 -13.26
CA ASN A 164 15.93 19.28 -14.43
C ASN A 164 16.31 17.82 -14.18
N GLU A 165 16.55 17.09 -15.26
CA GLU A 165 17.03 15.71 -15.16
C GLU A 165 18.37 15.64 -14.39
N GLY A 166 18.40 14.76 -13.40
CA GLY A 166 19.55 14.54 -12.51
C GLY A 166 19.64 15.52 -11.34
N ASP A 167 18.70 16.44 -11.18
CA ASP A 167 18.51 17.14 -9.92
C ASP A 167 18.08 16.16 -8.82
N LEU A 168 18.30 16.53 -7.57
CA LEU A 168 17.81 15.80 -6.41
C LEU A 168 16.66 16.55 -5.74
N LEU A 169 15.61 15.83 -5.40
CA LEU A 169 14.50 16.35 -4.61
C LEU A 169 14.49 15.73 -3.22
N PHE A 170 14.47 16.59 -2.20
CA PHE A 170 14.35 16.21 -0.79
C PHE A 170 13.01 16.61 -0.22
N THR A 171 12.39 15.73 0.56
CA THR A 171 11.20 16.08 1.36
C THR A 171 11.59 16.98 2.53
N ARG A 172 11.19 18.25 2.49
CA ARG A 172 11.49 19.23 3.54
C ARG A 172 10.61 19.06 4.76
N TYR A 173 9.30 18.90 4.54
CA TYR A 173 8.29 18.76 5.60
C TYR A 173 7.31 17.66 5.24
N SER A 174 6.93 16.86 6.24
CA SER A 174 5.93 15.80 6.08
C SER A 174 5.19 15.57 7.40
N GLY A 175 3.92 15.17 7.30
CA GLY A 175 3.15 14.66 8.44
C GLY A 175 3.61 13.27 8.88
N ASN A 176 4.26 12.52 7.99
CA ASN A 176 4.99 11.29 8.34
C ASN A 176 6.48 11.63 8.54
N PRO A 177 6.99 11.55 9.79
CA PRO A 177 8.39 11.83 10.11
C PRO A 177 9.38 11.01 9.28
N ASP A 178 9.07 9.76 8.95
CA ASP A 178 9.97 8.85 8.24
C ASP A 178 10.30 9.33 6.82
N LEU A 179 9.37 10.06 6.20
CA LEU A 179 9.54 10.63 4.86
C LEU A 179 10.36 11.92 4.85
N VAL A 180 10.63 12.56 5.98
CA VAL A 180 11.38 13.82 6.01
C VAL A 180 12.84 13.57 5.64
N GLY A 181 13.34 14.26 4.63
CA GLY A 181 14.67 14.02 4.08
C GLY A 181 14.76 12.81 3.15
N ALA A 182 13.63 12.19 2.78
CA ALA A 182 13.60 11.28 1.65
C ALA A 182 14.13 12.01 0.41
N CYS A 183 15.00 11.32 -0.33
CA CYS A 183 15.71 11.86 -1.49
C CYS A 183 15.40 11.02 -2.72
N ALA A 184 15.15 11.67 -3.86
CA ALA A 184 15.02 11.01 -5.15
C ALA A 184 15.74 11.82 -6.24
N ARG A 185 16.34 11.12 -7.21
CA ARG A 185 16.83 11.70 -8.45
C ARG A 185 15.66 12.00 -9.37
N VAL A 186 15.67 13.19 -9.96
CA VAL A 186 14.71 13.60 -10.99
C VAL A 186 15.10 12.88 -12.30
N PRO A 187 14.24 12.00 -12.84
CA PRO A 187 14.48 11.38 -14.14
C PRO A 187 14.17 12.39 -15.25
N LYS A 188 14.32 11.96 -16.50
CA LYS A 188 13.80 12.73 -17.63
C LYS A 188 12.28 12.88 -17.48
N LEU A 189 11.81 14.13 -17.36
CA LEU A 189 10.40 14.43 -17.17
C LEU A 189 9.67 14.62 -18.51
N PRO A 190 8.37 14.25 -18.59
CA PRO A 190 7.59 14.43 -19.81
C PRO A 190 7.23 15.90 -20.08
N GLN A 191 7.28 16.76 -19.05
CA GLN A 191 6.94 18.17 -19.14
C GLN A 191 7.67 19.00 -18.07
N PRO A 192 7.85 20.32 -18.28
CA PRO A 192 8.39 21.22 -17.26
C PRO A 192 7.60 21.11 -15.96
N THR A 193 8.29 20.80 -14.88
CA THR A 193 7.66 20.54 -13.59
C THR A 193 8.37 21.31 -12.48
N LEU A 194 7.58 21.96 -11.63
CA LEU A 194 8.01 22.73 -10.48
C LEU A 194 8.10 21.84 -9.24
N HIS A 195 8.83 22.32 -8.23
CA HIS A 195 8.83 21.72 -6.90
C HIS A 195 8.17 22.67 -5.87
N PRO A 196 7.30 22.16 -4.97
CA PRO A 196 6.65 22.97 -3.95
C PRO A 196 7.58 23.30 -2.77
N ASP A 197 7.23 24.31 -1.98
CA ASP A 197 7.92 24.81 -0.77
C ASP A 197 8.32 23.73 0.26
N LYS A 198 7.56 22.64 0.28
CA LYS A 198 7.79 21.45 1.12
C LYS A 198 8.77 20.45 0.53
N LEU A 199 9.35 20.74 -0.64
CA LEU A 199 10.50 20.05 -1.21
C LEU A 199 11.70 21.02 -1.30
N ILE A 200 12.90 20.45 -1.32
CA ILE A 200 14.15 21.15 -1.61
C ILE A 200 14.75 20.56 -2.87
N ARG A 201 15.07 21.39 -3.86
CA ARG A 201 15.88 21.02 -5.02
C ARG A 201 17.35 21.18 -4.67
N VAL A 202 18.15 20.15 -4.96
CA VAL A 202 19.60 20.16 -4.81
C VAL A 202 20.24 19.79 -6.13
N VAL A 203 21.19 20.60 -6.58
CA VAL A 203 21.99 20.34 -7.78
C VAL A 203 23.41 20.01 -7.32
N VAL A 204 23.85 18.80 -7.60
CA VAL A 204 25.19 18.32 -7.24
C VAL A 204 26.24 18.73 -8.25
N ASP A 205 27.50 18.83 -7.82
CA ASP A 205 28.63 18.94 -8.72
C ASP A 205 28.95 17.55 -9.32
N ARG A 206 28.56 17.36 -10.58
CA ARG A 206 28.72 16.09 -11.29
C ARG A 206 30.18 15.73 -11.61
N ALA A 207 31.10 16.67 -11.44
CA ALA A 207 32.53 16.38 -11.51
C ALA A 207 33.04 15.65 -10.25
N GLN A 208 32.28 15.72 -9.15
CA GLN A 208 32.64 15.10 -7.87
C GLN A 208 31.72 13.92 -7.52
N VAL A 209 30.42 14.03 -7.80
CA VAL A 209 29.44 13.02 -7.37
C VAL A 209 28.35 12.73 -8.40
N ASP A 210 27.95 11.47 -8.48
CA ASP A 210 26.78 11.01 -9.24
C ASP A 210 25.50 11.26 -8.42
N PRO A 211 24.47 11.94 -8.98
CA PRO A 211 23.21 12.18 -8.28
C PRO A 211 22.53 10.89 -7.77
N ALA A 212 22.55 9.80 -8.54
CA ALA A 212 21.94 8.54 -8.14
C ALA A 212 22.69 7.91 -6.96
N PHE A 213 24.03 7.99 -6.95
CA PHE A 213 24.84 7.54 -5.82
C PHE A 213 24.51 8.34 -4.55
N VAL A 214 24.39 9.66 -4.68
CA VAL A 214 24.04 10.53 -3.55
C VAL A 214 22.64 10.23 -3.01
N ALA A 215 21.67 9.92 -3.87
CA ALA A 215 20.35 9.48 -3.45
C ALA A 215 20.44 8.18 -2.62
N ILE A 216 21.25 7.19 -3.07
CA ILE A 216 21.54 5.94 -2.33
C ILE A 216 22.15 6.26 -0.96
N ALA A 217 23.16 7.13 -0.92
CA ALA A 217 23.78 7.55 0.33
C ALA A 217 22.79 8.22 1.30
N CYS A 218 21.78 8.93 0.80
CA CYS A 218 20.76 9.54 1.67
C CYS A 218 19.69 8.54 2.15
N ALA A 219 19.53 7.42 1.44
CA ALA A 219 18.57 6.38 1.82
C ALA A 219 19.09 5.44 2.92
N THR A 220 20.41 5.38 3.15
CA THR A 220 21.03 4.47 4.13
C THR A 220 22.33 5.03 4.72
N GLY A 221 22.87 4.41 5.77
CA GLY A 221 24.16 4.78 6.36
C GLY A 221 24.22 6.17 6.99
N ARG A 222 25.44 6.71 7.09
CA ARG A 222 25.75 7.93 7.88
C ARG A 222 24.99 9.17 7.41
N ALA A 223 24.81 9.38 6.11
CA ALA A 223 24.08 10.56 5.62
C ALA A 223 22.59 10.50 6.00
N SER A 224 21.97 9.31 5.89
CA SER A 224 20.58 9.10 6.32
C SER A 224 20.40 9.31 7.83
N GLU A 225 21.32 8.77 8.64
CA GLU A 225 21.33 8.97 10.10
C GLU A 225 21.51 10.44 10.48
N ALA A 226 22.44 11.14 9.81
CA ALA A 226 22.69 12.55 10.02
C ALA A 226 21.49 13.43 9.65
N ILE A 227 20.76 13.08 8.58
CA ILE A 227 19.49 13.73 8.19
C ILE A 227 18.44 13.51 9.28
N ARG A 228 18.26 12.26 9.75
CA ARG A 228 17.29 11.91 10.80
C ARG A 228 17.55 12.66 12.10
N ALA A 229 18.81 12.73 12.53
CA ALA A 229 19.22 13.42 13.76
C ALA A 229 18.99 14.94 13.72
N ARG A 230 18.95 15.54 12.53
CA ARG A 230 18.75 16.99 12.33
C ARG A 230 17.29 17.39 12.08
N ARG A 231 16.36 16.43 12.06
CA ARG A 231 14.92 16.68 11.91
C ARG A 231 14.42 17.47 13.12
N LYS A 232 13.60 18.49 12.89
CA LYS A 232 12.93 19.28 13.93
C LYS A 232 11.42 19.14 13.80
N THR A 233 10.73 19.09 14.94
CA THR A 233 9.27 19.07 15.01
C THR A 233 8.75 20.48 15.26
N THR A 234 7.79 20.93 14.47
CA THR A 234 7.10 22.21 14.67
C THR A 234 5.62 22.04 14.30
N ALA A 235 4.72 22.35 15.22
CA ALA A 235 3.26 22.36 15.00
C ALA A 235 2.71 21.11 14.27
N GLY A 236 3.09 19.92 14.73
CA GLY A 236 2.62 18.64 14.17
C GLY A 236 3.27 18.22 12.85
N GLN A 237 4.25 18.97 12.34
CA GLN A 237 5.05 18.59 11.18
C GLN A 237 6.51 18.41 11.58
N VAL A 238 7.15 17.40 11.00
CA VAL A 238 8.60 17.22 11.11
C VAL A 238 9.23 17.76 9.84
N GLY A 239 10.38 18.42 9.96
CA GLY A 239 11.10 18.93 8.81
C GLY A 239 12.60 19.04 8.98
N ILE A 240 13.27 19.28 7.85
CA ILE A 240 14.71 19.56 7.77
C ILE A 240 14.95 20.89 7.05
N ALA A 241 15.75 21.77 7.63
CA ALA A 241 16.12 23.04 7.01
C ALA A 241 17.27 22.85 6.01
N GLY A 242 17.31 23.64 4.94
CA GLY A 242 18.39 23.59 3.95
C GLY A 242 19.78 23.79 4.55
N ALA A 243 19.92 24.66 5.57
CA ALA A 243 21.18 24.86 6.29
C ALA A 243 21.66 23.59 7.01
N GLN A 244 20.73 22.78 7.54
CA GLN A 244 21.05 21.50 8.17
C GLN A 244 21.49 20.47 7.13
N LEU A 245 20.83 20.46 5.96
CA LEU A 245 21.17 19.57 4.86
C LEU A 245 22.59 19.84 4.33
N LYS A 246 23.01 21.11 4.24
CA LYS A 246 24.40 21.48 3.85
C LYS A 246 25.49 20.88 4.74
N SER A 247 25.17 20.60 6.01
CA SER A 247 26.12 20.03 6.99
C SER A 247 26.16 18.51 7.03
N VAL A 248 25.28 17.83 6.28
CA VAL A 248 25.22 16.36 6.29
C VAL A 248 26.49 15.81 5.60
N PRO A 249 27.17 14.83 6.20
CA PRO A 249 28.31 14.19 5.55
C PRO A 249 27.84 13.25 4.44
N VAL A 250 28.52 13.28 3.30
CA VAL A 250 28.28 12.41 2.14
C VAL A 250 29.60 11.75 1.78
N PRO A 251 29.64 10.42 1.55
CA PRO A 251 30.82 9.76 1.05
C PRO A 251 31.13 10.19 -0.39
N VAL A 252 32.41 10.36 -0.72
CA VAL A 252 32.86 10.77 -2.06
C VAL A 252 33.91 9.80 -2.61
N PRO A 253 33.52 8.55 -2.97
CA PRO A 253 34.42 7.64 -3.68
C PRO A 253 34.79 8.18 -5.07
N PRO A 254 35.77 7.58 -5.77
CA PRO A 254 35.99 7.85 -7.18
C PRO A 254 34.70 7.70 -8.02
N LEU A 255 34.51 8.56 -9.02
CA LEU A 255 33.28 8.56 -9.85
C LEU A 255 32.98 7.20 -10.50
N GLU A 256 34.01 6.44 -10.88
CA GLU A 256 33.84 5.10 -11.43
C GLU A 256 33.23 4.13 -10.41
N GLU A 257 33.71 4.18 -9.16
CA GLU A 257 33.19 3.39 -8.06
C GLU A 257 31.74 3.78 -7.72
N GLN A 258 31.43 5.08 -7.73
CA GLN A 258 30.05 5.57 -7.56
C GLN A 258 29.11 4.98 -8.62
N ARG A 259 29.50 5.02 -9.90
CA ARG A 259 28.71 4.47 -11.01
C ARG A 259 28.56 2.96 -10.92
N ARG A 260 29.61 2.25 -10.51
CA ARG A 260 29.57 0.80 -10.26
C ARG A 260 28.54 0.44 -9.19
N ILE A 261 28.57 1.17 -8.06
CA ILE A 261 27.61 1.01 -6.96
C ILE A 261 26.19 1.31 -7.42
N VAL A 262 25.97 2.39 -8.17
CA VAL A 262 24.66 2.75 -8.72
C VAL A 262 24.11 1.61 -9.58
N ALA A 263 24.88 1.12 -10.55
CA ALA A 263 24.45 0.04 -11.43
C ALA A 263 24.11 -1.25 -10.66
N GLU A 264 24.93 -1.61 -9.67
CA GLU A 264 24.72 -2.78 -8.83
C GLU A 264 23.46 -2.66 -7.96
N VAL A 265 23.21 -1.48 -7.38
CA VAL A 265 22.01 -1.20 -6.58
C VAL A 265 20.77 -1.18 -7.46
N GLU A 266 20.80 -0.50 -8.61
CA GLU A 266 19.67 -0.44 -9.55
C GLU A 266 19.26 -1.84 -10.03
N ALA A 267 20.23 -2.68 -10.39
CA ALA A 267 19.97 -4.07 -10.80
C ALA A 267 19.28 -4.87 -9.68
N ARG A 268 19.76 -4.75 -8.43
CA ARG A 268 19.15 -5.42 -7.27
C ARG A 268 17.76 -4.90 -6.97
N LEU A 269 17.57 -3.58 -6.94
CA LEU A 269 16.27 -2.97 -6.65
C LEU A 269 15.24 -3.36 -7.71
N SER A 270 15.62 -3.40 -8.98
CA SER A 270 14.76 -3.87 -10.07
C SER A 270 14.30 -5.32 -9.86
N ALA A 271 15.21 -6.22 -9.47
CA ALA A 271 14.85 -7.59 -9.13
C ALA A 271 13.90 -7.68 -7.92
N LEU A 272 14.12 -6.86 -6.89
CA LEU A 272 13.24 -6.79 -5.72
C LEU A 272 11.84 -6.26 -6.09
N ASP A 273 11.74 -5.26 -6.95
CA ASP A 273 10.47 -4.70 -7.40
C ASP A 273 9.68 -5.74 -8.24
N ALA A 274 10.36 -6.55 -9.06
CA ALA A 274 9.74 -7.67 -9.76
C ALA A 274 9.18 -8.75 -8.79
N LEU A 275 9.92 -9.06 -7.72
CA LEU A 275 9.45 -9.97 -6.67
C LEU A 275 8.23 -9.41 -5.92
N ARG A 276 8.26 -8.11 -5.58
CA ARG A 276 7.13 -7.41 -4.96
C ARG A 276 5.88 -7.53 -5.82
N ALA A 277 6.00 -7.23 -7.11
CA ALA A 277 4.88 -7.35 -8.05
C ALA A 277 4.34 -8.79 -8.15
N SER A 278 5.20 -9.79 -8.01
CA SER A 278 4.79 -11.21 -7.97
C SER A 278 3.99 -11.55 -6.72
N ILE A 279 4.43 -11.07 -5.55
CA ILE A 279 3.71 -11.25 -4.28
C ILE A 279 2.33 -10.59 -4.36
N GLU A 280 2.25 -9.34 -4.84
CA GLU A 280 0.99 -8.61 -4.98
C GLU A 280 0.03 -9.31 -5.97
N ARG A 281 0.54 -9.86 -7.07
CA ARG A 281 -0.26 -10.70 -7.98
C ARG A 281 -0.76 -11.96 -7.28
N ALA A 282 0.07 -12.64 -6.49
CA ALA A 282 -0.33 -13.84 -5.77
C ALA A 282 -1.42 -13.54 -4.72
N GLN A 283 -1.31 -12.42 -4.00
CA GLN A 283 -2.35 -11.98 -3.05
C GLN A 283 -3.67 -11.67 -3.74
N ARG A 284 -3.65 -11.02 -4.91
CA ARG A 284 -4.87 -10.80 -5.71
C ARG A 284 -5.50 -12.13 -6.16
N ARG A 285 -4.68 -13.10 -6.58
CA ARG A 285 -5.16 -14.44 -6.95
C ARG A 285 -5.77 -15.18 -5.76
N SER A 286 -5.16 -15.10 -4.57
CA SER A 286 -5.72 -15.70 -3.34
C SER A 286 -7.14 -15.17 -3.07
N LYS A 287 -7.32 -13.84 -3.11
CA LYS A 287 -8.65 -13.21 -2.97
C LYS A 287 -9.66 -13.68 -4.02
N ALA A 288 -9.24 -13.74 -5.29
CA ALA A 288 -10.09 -14.23 -6.37
C ALA A 288 -10.46 -15.71 -6.20
N LEU A 289 -9.54 -16.55 -5.71
CA LEU A 289 -9.80 -17.96 -5.47
C LEU A 289 -10.76 -18.18 -4.30
N ARG A 290 -10.68 -17.38 -3.22
CA ARG A 290 -11.71 -17.40 -2.16
C ARG A 290 -13.10 -17.12 -2.70
N ALA A 291 -13.22 -16.11 -3.56
CA ALA A 291 -14.48 -15.77 -4.21
C ALA A 291 -14.99 -16.92 -5.10
N ALA A 292 -14.10 -17.55 -5.88
CA ALA A 292 -14.45 -18.69 -6.72
C ALA A 292 -14.86 -19.93 -5.91
N VAL A 293 -14.20 -20.22 -4.79
CA VAL A 293 -14.57 -21.32 -3.87
C VAL A 293 -15.99 -21.10 -3.34
N LEU A 294 -16.29 -19.89 -2.87
CA LEU A 294 -17.63 -19.54 -2.41
C LEU A 294 -18.66 -19.66 -3.55
N ALA A 295 -18.36 -19.14 -4.74
CA ALA A 295 -19.25 -19.26 -5.89
C ALA A 295 -19.59 -20.73 -6.18
N ARG A 296 -18.57 -21.60 -6.30
CA ARG A 296 -18.78 -23.03 -6.55
C ARG A 296 -19.52 -23.73 -5.40
N ALA A 297 -19.30 -23.32 -4.16
CA ALA A 297 -20.01 -23.86 -3.00
C ALA A 297 -21.52 -23.62 -3.10
N PHE A 298 -21.92 -22.41 -3.48
CA PHE A 298 -23.31 -21.99 -3.50
C PHE A 298 -24.01 -22.13 -4.86
N THR A 299 -23.28 -22.54 -5.91
CA THR A 299 -23.86 -23.04 -7.17
C THR A 299 -23.97 -24.57 -7.23
N GLY A 300 -23.53 -25.28 -6.19
CA GLY A 300 -23.60 -26.75 -6.11
C GLY A 300 -22.48 -27.48 -6.87
N GLU A 301 -21.41 -26.78 -7.24
CA GLU A 301 -20.28 -27.30 -8.02
C GLU A 301 -19.06 -27.69 -7.16
N LEU A 302 -19.12 -27.45 -5.83
CA LEU A 302 -18.03 -27.75 -4.91
C LEU A 302 -18.12 -29.14 -4.27
N VAL A 303 -19.33 -29.63 -4.02
CA VAL A 303 -19.59 -30.91 -3.35
C VAL A 303 -20.65 -31.68 -4.15
N PRO A 304 -20.49 -33.00 -4.38
CA PRO A 304 -21.51 -33.81 -5.04
C PRO A 304 -22.80 -33.88 -4.21
N GLN A 305 -23.94 -33.90 -4.90
CA GLN A 305 -25.25 -34.14 -4.31
C GLN A 305 -25.38 -35.60 -3.89
N ASP A 306 -25.93 -35.86 -2.69
CA ASP A 306 -26.12 -37.20 -2.16
C ASP A 306 -27.62 -37.54 -2.10
N PRO A 307 -28.07 -38.54 -2.88
CA PRO A 307 -29.47 -38.98 -2.86
C PRO A 307 -29.96 -39.47 -1.48
N GLY A 308 -29.05 -39.78 -0.55
CA GLY A 308 -29.36 -40.16 0.83
C GLY A 308 -29.54 -38.99 1.80
N ASP A 309 -29.36 -37.74 1.35
CA ASP A 309 -29.60 -36.57 2.19
C ASP A 309 -31.08 -36.47 2.58
N GLU A 310 -31.32 -35.98 3.80
CA GLU A 310 -32.67 -35.77 4.30
C GLU A 310 -33.45 -34.82 3.38
N PRO A 311 -34.72 -35.14 3.06
CA PRO A 311 -35.50 -34.32 2.16
C PRO A 311 -35.75 -32.94 2.76
N ALA A 312 -35.87 -31.92 1.91
CA ALA A 312 -35.96 -30.51 2.31
C ALA A 312 -37.12 -30.20 3.29
N ASN A 313 -38.14 -31.06 3.35
CA ASN A 313 -39.23 -30.95 4.33
C ASN A 313 -38.76 -31.18 5.78
N VAL A 314 -37.82 -32.10 6.02
CA VAL A 314 -37.24 -32.37 7.36
C VAL A 314 -36.58 -31.11 7.90
N LEU A 315 -35.84 -30.42 7.04
CA LEU A 315 -35.19 -29.15 7.36
C LEU A 315 -36.20 -28.03 7.66
N LEU A 316 -37.28 -27.92 6.88
CA LEU A 316 -38.34 -26.95 7.11
C LEU A 316 -39.06 -27.19 8.45
N ASP A 317 -39.23 -28.45 8.84
CA ASP A 317 -39.80 -28.81 10.15
C ASP A 317 -38.86 -28.40 11.30
N CYS A 318 -37.54 -28.60 11.15
CA CYS A 318 -36.55 -28.11 12.12
C CYS A 318 -36.54 -26.58 12.28
N ILE A 319 -36.79 -25.83 11.20
CA ILE A 319 -36.84 -24.36 11.22
C ILE A 319 -38.14 -23.84 11.84
N ARG A 320 -39.23 -24.60 11.69
CA ARG A 320 -40.57 -24.28 12.22
C ARG A 320 -40.73 -24.67 13.70
N ALA A 321 -39.95 -25.63 14.18
CA ALA A 321 -39.94 -26.01 15.59
C ALA A 321 -39.49 -24.84 16.47
N PRO A 322 -40.18 -24.54 17.60
CA PRO A 322 -39.79 -23.48 18.51
C PRO A 322 -38.40 -23.79 19.11
N ALA A 323 -37.46 -22.87 18.92
CA ALA A 323 -36.09 -23.04 19.40
C ALA A 323 -36.05 -23.11 20.94
N ALA A 324 -35.65 -24.26 21.49
CA ALA A 324 -35.19 -24.35 22.87
C ALA A 324 -33.88 -23.57 23.00
N LEU A 325 -33.97 -22.31 23.41
CA LEU A 325 -32.83 -21.43 23.65
C LEU A 325 -32.01 -21.94 24.85
N SER A 326 -31.04 -22.83 24.59
CA SER A 326 -29.99 -23.12 25.57
C SER A 326 -28.94 -21.99 25.56
N LYS A 327 -28.67 -21.44 26.74
CA LYS A 327 -27.86 -20.24 27.02
C LYS A 327 -26.34 -20.38 26.79
N GLN A 328 -25.84 -21.37 26.05
CA GLN A 328 -24.43 -21.80 26.18
C GLN A 328 -23.51 -21.70 24.96
N GLN A 329 -23.92 -21.12 23.82
CA GLN A 329 -23.02 -20.98 22.67
C GLN A 329 -22.98 -19.54 22.15
N ASP A 330 -22.29 -18.67 22.89
CA ASP A 330 -21.74 -17.43 22.32
C ASP A 330 -20.50 -17.80 21.49
N ILE A 331 -20.68 -18.00 20.19
CA ILE A 331 -19.55 -18.01 19.26
C ILE A 331 -19.08 -16.57 19.08
N LEU A 332 -18.02 -16.25 19.81
CA LEU A 332 -17.15 -15.08 19.61
C LEU A 332 -16.43 -15.22 18.26
N LEU A 333 -16.96 -14.63 17.20
CA LEU A 333 -16.18 -14.33 16.00
C LEU A 333 -15.49 -12.96 16.21
N TYR A 334 -14.36 -12.99 16.90
CA TYR A 334 -13.38 -11.90 16.91
C TYR A 334 -11.98 -12.47 16.66
N ARG A 335 -11.40 -12.10 15.50
CA ARG A 335 -9.98 -11.84 15.23
C ARG A 335 -9.91 -11.42 13.75
N GLN A 336 -9.34 -10.29 13.35
CA GLN A 336 -8.18 -9.55 13.88
C GLN A 336 -8.32 -8.04 13.66
N ALA A 337 -7.73 -7.29 14.59
CA ALA A 337 -7.12 -5.98 14.35
C ALA A 337 -5.78 -6.18 13.61
#